data_AF-A0A6G6Y9D5-F1
#
_entry.id   AF-A0A6G6Y9D5-F1
#
_cell.length_a   1.000
_cell.length_b   1.000
_cell.length_c   1.000
_cell.angle_alpha   90.00
_cell.angle_beta   90.00
_cell.angle_gamma   90.00
#
_symmetry.space_group_name_H-M   'P 1'
#
loop_
_entity.id
_entity.type
_entity.pdbx_description
1 polymer ?
#
loop_
_entity_poly.entity_id
_entity_poly.type
_entity_poly.pdbx_seq_one_letter_code
_entity_poly.pdbx_strand_id
1 'polypeptide(L)'
;MIFPTLMALLIAQEAPIPVTLEIGFDGGQCTVVSDEERFPLDELSLRTAAWARDGRPVEIHGLDSVPEQCGTGIVFELQRAGITRIEEVREAEPLALTMAAGAPCHVLVGGQSLAIEELPVLLTAAREAGLHLVLESETGVAYECADRVMRTVVEIWQDAPLRIVANEE
;
A
#
# COMPACT_ATOMS: atom_id res chain seq x y z
N MET A 1 -28.23 42.93 -37.11
CA MET A 1 -27.14 41.93 -37.18
C MET A 1 -27.01 41.36 -35.78
N ILE A 2 -27.45 40.12 -35.57
CA ILE A 2 -27.53 39.46 -34.27
C ILE A 2 -26.37 38.46 -34.22
N PHE A 3 -25.40 38.70 -33.33
CA PHE A 3 -24.41 37.71 -32.92
C PHE A 3 -24.69 37.37 -31.46
N PRO A 4 -25.28 36.20 -31.14
CA PRO A 4 -25.26 35.72 -29.78
C PRO A 4 -23.94 34.99 -29.56
N THR A 5 -23.08 35.59 -28.76
CA THR A 5 -21.89 34.96 -28.19
C THR A 5 -22.36 33.80 -27.30
N LEU A 6 -22.21 32.58 -27.81
CA LEU A 6 -22.29 31.36 -27.02
C LEU A 6 -21.13 31.37 -26.02
N MET A 7 -21.38 31.95 -24.85
CA MET A 7 -20.57 31.70 -23.66
C MET A 7 -20.82 30.25 -23.27
N ALA A 8 -19.93 29.37 -23.73
CA ALA A 8 -19.81 28.03 -23.20
C ALA A 8 -19.48 28.15 -21.71
N LEU A 9 -20.45 27.86 -20.85
CA LEU A 9 -20.21 27.52 -19.46
C LEU A 9 -19.31 26.29 -19.46
N LEU A 10 -18.01 26.51 -19.28
CA LEU A 10 -17.07 25.51 -18.79
C LEU A 10 -17.47 25.21 -17.35
N ILE A 11 -18.44 24.31 -17.20
CA ILE A 11 -18.67 23.61 -15.95
C ILE A 11 -17.37 22.83 -15.73
N ALA A 12 -16.62 23.18 -14.70
CA ALA A 12 -15.56 22.32 -14.18
C ALA A 12 -16.22 20.97 -13.87
N GLN A 13 -16.07 20.00 -14.77
CA GLN A 13 -16.51 18.63 -14.49
C GLN A 13 -15.57 18.11 -13.42
N GLU A 14 -16.04 18.10 -12.18
CA GLU A 14 -15.40 17.40 -11.08
C GLU A 14 -15.14 15.97 -11.55
N ALA A 15 -13.88 15.53 -11.50
CA ALA A 15 -13.54 14.19 -11.94
C ALA A 15 -14.35 13.17 -11.12
N PRO A 16 -14.90 12.12 -11.76
CA PRO A 16 -15.68 11.12 -11.04
C PRO A 16 -14.81 10.47 -9.95
N ILE A 17 -15.33 10.44 -8.72
CA ILE A 17 -14.64 9.86 -7.56
C ILE A 17 -14.39 8.38 -7.84
N PRO A 18 -13.15 7.86 -7.69
CA PRO A 18 -12.83 6.46 -7.90
C PRO A 18 -13.66 5.55 -6.98
N VAL A 19 -13.87 4.32 -7.41
CA VAL A 19 -14.36 3.23 -6.56
C VAL A 19 -13.15 2.48 -6.03
N THR A 20 -12.99 2.46 -4.72
CA THR A 20 -11.94 1.69 -4.06
C THR A 20 -12.43 0.27 -3.81
N LEU A 21 -11.65 -0.72 -4.23
CA LEU A 21 -11.87 -2.15 -3.98
C LEU A 21 -10.68 -2.70 -3.19
N GLU A 22 -10.91 -3.19 -1.99
CA GLU A 22 -9.92 -3.96 -1.23
C GLU A 22 -10.19 -5.46 -1.40
N ILE A 23 -9.17 -6.20 -1.82
CA ILE A 23 -9.31 -7.60 -2.17
C ILE A 23 -8.80 -8.49 -1.03
N GLY A 24 -9.63 -9.45 -0.63
CA GLY A 24 -9.32 -10.40 0.43
C GLY A 24 -9.53 -11.85 0.01
N PHE A 25 -8.96 -12.77 0.79
CA PHE A 25 -9.13 -14.21 0.63
C PHE A 25 -9.35 -14.87 2.00
N ASP A 26 -10.46 -15.60 2.16
CA ASP A 26 -10.84 -16.22 3.44
C ASP A 26 -10.43 -17.70 3.58
N GLY A 27 -9.60 -18.19 2.65
CA GLY A 27 -9.17 -19.59 2.60
C GLY A 27 -9.98 -20.46 1.64
N GLY A 28 -11.14 -19.99 1.16
CA GLY A 28 -11.97 -20.71 0.18
C GLY A 28 -12.51 -19.85 -0.95
N GLN A 29 -12.66 -18.54 -0.72
CA GLN A 29 -13.33 -17.63 -1.64
C GLN A 29 -12.64 -16.25 -1.69
N CYS A 30 -12.64 -15.66 -2.88
CA CYS A 30 -12.20 -14.28 -3.09
C CYS A 30 -13.31 -13.33 -2.61
N THR A 31 -12.95 -12.41 -1.74
CA THR A 31 -13.85 -11.39 -1.19
C THR A 31 -13.40 -10.01 -1.66
N VAL A 32 -14.37 -9.12 -1.81
CA VAL A 32 -14.16 -7.73 -2.20
C VAL A 32 -14.80 -6.86 -1.13
N VAL A 33 -14.09 -5.84 -0.69
CA VAL A 33 -14.63 -4.79 0.16
C VAL A 33 -14.71 -3.50 -0.66
N SER A 34 -15.88 -2.88 -0.70
CA SER A 34 -16.09 -1.57 -1.32
C SER A 34 -17.06 -0.77 -0.48
N ASP A 35 -16.77 0.50 -0.24
CA ASP A 35 -17.59 1.39 0.60
C ASP A 35 -17.93 0.76 1.98
N GLU A 36 -16.93 0.14 2.63
CA GLU A 36 -17.02 -0.59 3.91
C GLU A 36 -17.89 -1.87 3.88
N GLU A 37 -18.44 -2.23 2.73
CA GLU A 37 -19.25 -3.43 2.56
C GLU A 37 -18.44 -4.57 1.95
N ARG A 38 -18.41 -5.71 2.65
CA ARG A 38 -17.75 -6.94 2.18
C ARG A 38 -18.75 -7.84 1.45
N PHE A 39 -18.38 -8.28 0.26
CA PHE A 39 -19.18 -9.19 -0.56
C PHE A 39 -18.28 -10.15 -1.36
N PRO A 40 -18.82 -11.30 -1.80
CA PRO A 40 -18.06 -12.24 -2.60
C PRO A 40 -17.89 -11.77 -4.06
N LEU A 41 -16.88 -12.31 -4.76
CA LEU A 41 -16.55 -11.92 -6.13
C LEU A 41 -17.71 -12.04 -7.13
N ASP A 42 -18.60 -13.03 -6.97
CA ASP A 42 -19.76 -13.23 -7.86
C ASP A 42 -20.78 -12.08 -7.80
N GLU A 43 -20.87 -11.39 -6.67
CA GLU A 43 -21.69 -10.19 -6.51
C GLU A 43 -21.09 -8.93 -7.13
N LEU A 44 -19.79 -8.94 -7.50
CA LEU A 44 -19.12 -7.79 -8.11
C LEU A 44 -19.80 -7.36 -9.41
N SER A 45 -20.24 -8.32 -10.21
CA SER A 45 -20.92 -8.09 -11.50
C SER A 45 -22.21 -7.25 -11.38
N LEU A 46 -22.91 -7.34 -10.24
CA LEU A 46 -24.14 -6.59 -9.99
C LEU A 46 -23.86 -5.12 -9.65
N ARG A 47 -22.73 -4.84 -9.00
CA ARG A 47 -22.34 -3.50 -8.54
C ARG A 47 -21.62 -2.69 -9.61
N THR A 48 -20.80 -3.35 -10.42
CA THR A 48 -19.97 -2.72 -11.46
C THR A 48 -20.79 -2.07 -12.58
N ALA A 49 -22.01 -2.55 -12.85
CA ALA A 49 -22.89 -1.95 -13.83
C ALA A 49 -23.28 -0.48 -13.51
N ALA A 50 -23.36 -0.13 -12.22
CA ALA A 50 -23.59 1.26 -11.80
C ALA A 50 -22.33 2.11 -12.02
N TRP A 51 -21.16 1.61 -11.61
CA TRP A 51 -19.89 2.32 -11.74
C TRP A 51 -19.52 2.58 -13.21
N ALA A 52 -19.76 1.61 -14.09
CA ALA A 52 -19.52 1.74 -15.52
C ALA A 52 -20.43 2.80 -16.17
N ARG A 53 -21.70 2.86 -15.75
CA ARG A 53 -22.65 3.89 -16.22
C ARG A 53 -22.21 5.28 -15.81
N ASP A 54 -21.68 5.42 -14.60
CA ASP A 54 -21.22 6.68 -14.04
C ASP A 54 -19.80 7.06 -14.49
N GLY A 55 -19.16 6.20 -15.29
CA GLY A 55 -17.80 6.42 -15.79
C GLY A 55 -16.73 6.49 -14.68
N ARG A 56 -17.00 5.85 -13.53
CA ARG A 56 -16.10 5.90 -12.38
C ARG A 56 -14.87 5.02 -12.62
N PRO A 57 -13.64 5.53 -12.39
CA PRO A 57 -12.45 4.69 -12.36
C PRO A 57 -12.52 3.75 -11.14
N VAL A 58 -11.81 2.62 -11.23
CA VAL A 58 -11.74 1.63 -10.15
C VAL A 58 -10.29 1.48 -9.71
N GLU A 59 -10.05 1.63 -8.42
CA GLU A 59 -8.77 1.42 -7.75
C GLU A 59 -8.82 0.10 -6.99
N ILE A 60 -7.87 -0.80 -7.24
CA ILE A 60 -7.80 -2.12 -6.62
C ILE A 60 -6.60 -2.17 -5.67
N HIS A 61 -6.87 -2.52 -4.41
CA HIS A 61 -5.88 -2.66 -3.35
C HIS A 61 -5.77 -4.12 -2.89
N GLY A 62 -4.60 -4.50 -2.38
CA GLY A 62 -4.40 -5.80 -1.71
C GLY A 62 -4.28 -7.01 -2.64
N LEU A 63 -4.04 -6.80 -3.94
CA LEU A 63 -3.86 -7.90 -4.90
C LEU A 63 -2.66 -8.79 -4.57
N ASP A 64 -1.60 -8.23 -3.99
CA ASP A 64 -0.38 -8.97 -3.62
C ASP A 64 -0.61 -9.96 -2.46
N SER A 65 -1.68 -9.76 -1.68
CA SER A 65 -2.01 -10.56 -0.49
C SER A 65 -2.98 -11.71 -0.79
N VAL A 66 -3.39 -11.90 -2.05
CA VAL A 66 -4.39 -12.89 -2.44
C VAL A 66 -3.89 -13.80 -3.56
N PRO A 67 -4.50 -14.99 -3.75
CA PRO A 67 -4.20 -15.85 -4.89
C PRO A 67 -4.39 -15.14 -6.23
N GLU A 68 -3.49 -15.36 -7.19
CA GLU A 68 -3.51 -14.75 -8.54
C GLU A 68 -4.88 -14.90 -9.26
N GLN A 69 -5.55 -16.02 -9.04
CA GLN A 69 -6.89 -16.29 -9.56
C GLN A 69 -7.95 -15.28 -9.07
N CYS A 70 -7.81 -14.74 -7.86
CA CYS A 70 -8.70 -13.71 -7.33
C CYS A 70 -8.53 -12.41 -8.11
N GLY A 71 -7.28 -11.97 -8.27
CA GLY A 71 -6.97 -10.75 -9.03
C GLY A 71 -7.43 -10.84 -10.48
N THR A 72 -7.13 -11.95 -11.14
CA THR A 72 -7.57 -12.20 -12.52
C THR A 72 -9.09 -12.17 -12.65
N GLY A 73 -9.81 -12.80 -11.71
CA GLY A 73 -11.28 -12.82 -11.71
C GLY A 73 -11.91 -11.44 -11.55
N ILE A 74 -11.35 -10.61 -10.66
CA ILE A 74 -11.81 -9.24 -10.43
C ILE A 74 -11.60 -8.37 -11.67
N VAL A 75 -10.39 -8.38 -12.23
CA VAL A 75 -10.08 -7.58 -13.42
C VAL A 75 -10.96 -8.01 -14.59
N PHE A 76 -11.20 -9.31 -14.76
CA PHE A 76 -12.08 -9.82 -15.79
C PHE A 76 -13.53 -9.32 -15.64
N GLU A 77 -14.10 -9.39 -14.43
CA GLU A 77 -15.47 -8.91 -14.19
C GLU A 77 -15.60 -7.39 -14.36
N LEU A 78 -14.59 -6.62 -13.96
CA LEU A 78 -14.55 -5.17 -14.18
C LEU A 78 -14.53 -4.82 -15.68
N GLN A 79 -13.68 -5.49 -16.45
CA GLN A 79 -13.60 -5.30 -17.90
C GLN A 79 -14.91 -5.72 -18.60
N ARG A 80 -15.49 -6.84 -18.18
CA ARG A 80 -16.77 -7.34 -18.69
C ARG A 80 -17.91 -6.37 -18.44
N ALA A 81 -17.90 -5.67 -17.31
CA ALA A 81 -18.87 -4.64 -16.96
C ALA A 81 -18.66 -3.32 -17.73
N GLY A 82 -17.57 -3.18 -18.48
CA GLY A 82 -17.26 -1.97 -19.25
C GLY A 82 -16.49 -0.91 -18.48
N ILE A 83 -15.87 -1.25 -17.35
CA ILE A 83 -14.93 -0.36 -16.66
C ILE A 83 -13.68 -0.21 -17.52
N THR A 84 -13.36 1.04 -17.88
CA THR A 84 -12.25 1.35 -18.80
C THR A 84 -10.97 1.84 -18.12
N ARG A 85 -11.08 2.26 -16.85
CA ARG A 85 -9.95 2.70 -16.03
C ARG A 85 -9.91 1.86 -14.77
N ILE A 86 -8.95 0.95 -14.74
CA ILE A 86 -8.67 0.05 -13.63
C ILE A 86 -7.22 0.31 -13.24
N GLU A 87 -7.00 0.76 -12.01
CA GLU A 87 -5.68 1.04 -11.47
C GLU A 87 -5.42 0.11 -10.29
N GLU A 88 -4.31 -0.59 -10.33
CA GLU A 88 -3.83 -1.37 -9.20
C GLU A 88 -3.01 -0.45 -8.30
N VAL A 89 -3.49 -0.25 -7.08
CA VAL A 89 -2.80 0.54 -6.07
C VAL A 89 -2.02 -0.43 -5.19
N ARG A 90 -0.71 -0.47 -5.41
CA ARG A 90 0.21 -1.22 -4.55
C ARG A 90 0.59 -0.36 -3.37
N GLU A 91 0.44 -0.92 -2.17
CA GLU A 91 1.11 -0.35 -1.02
C GLU A 91 2.62 -0.50 -1.23
N ALA A 92 3.37 0.55 -0.89
CA ALA A 92 4.82 0.48 -0.97
C ALA A 92 5.31 -0.57 0.04
N GLU A 93 6.17 -1.48 -0.41
CA GLU A 93 6.75 -2.49 0.47
C GLU A 93 7.40 -1.80 1.69
N PRO A 94 7.16 -2.31 2.91
CA PRO A 94 7.75 -1.72 4.09
C PRO A 94 9.28 -1.86 4.03
N LEU A 95 9.98 -0.84 4.54
CA LEU A 95 11.39 -0.96 4.83
C LEU A 95 11.54 -1.90 6.02
N ALA A 96 11.99 -3.13 5.77
CA ALA A 96 12.33 -4.09 6.82
C ALA A 96 13.80 -3.94 7.23
N LEU A 97 14.02 -3.59 8.49
CA LEU A 97 15.33 -3.53 9.13
C LEU A 97 15.42 -4.59 10.22
N THR A 98 16.50 -5.38 10.23
CA THR A 98 16.76 -6.35 11.31
C THR A 98 18.03 -5.95 12.05
N MET A 99 17.95 -5.72 13.36
CA MET A 99 19.14 -5.56 14.19
C MET A 99 19.80 -6.92 14.36
N ALA A 100 21.04 -7.04 13.90
CA ALA A 100 21.75 -8.32 13.89
C ALA A 100 22.61 -8.51 15.14
N ALA A 101 22.67 -9.75 15.62
CA ALA A 101 23.59 -10.13 16.69
C ALA A 101 25.02 -10.21 16.14
N GLY A 102 25.96 -9.53 16.79
CA GLY A 102 27.38 -9.60 16.42
C GLY A 102 28.17 -8.33 16.70
N ALA A 103 29.45 -8.40 16.41
CA ALA A 103 30.37 -7.27 16.43
C ALA A 103 31.11 -7.20 15.08
N PRO A 104 31.14 -6.04 14.41
CA PRO A 104 30.58 -4.75 14.83
C PRO A 104 29.04 -4.68 14.76
N CYS A 105 28.45 -3.69 15.42
CA CYS A 105 27.00 -3.43 15.34
C CYS A 105 26.59 -3.08 13.91
N HIS A 106 25.61 -3.79 13.38
CA HIS A 106 25.09 -3.60 12.03
C HIS A 106 23.59 -3.93 11.99
N VAL A 107 22.93 -3.45 10.95
CA VAL A 107 21.52 -3.76 10.67
C VAL A 107 21.42 -4.45 9.32
N LEU A 108 20.45 -5.33 9.14
CA LEU A 108 20.19 -6.00 7.87
C LEU A 108 19.05 -5.31 7.15
N VAL A 109 19.20 -5.12 5.85
CA VAL A 109 18.16 -4.62 4.94
C VAL A 109 18.01 -5.63 3.81
N GLY A 110 16.87 -6.31 3.73
CA GLY A 110 16.68 -7.40 2.76
C GLY A 110 17.75 -8.50 2.88
N GLY A 111 18.24 -8.78 4.10
CA GLY A 111 19.29 -9.75 4.38
C GLY A 111 20.72 -9.26 4.10
N GLN A 112 20.93 -8.00 3.72
CA GLN A 112 22.25 -7.43 3.50
C GLN A 112 22.71 -6.58 4.69
N SER A 113 23.96 -6.77 5.11
CA SER A 113 24.57 -6.01 6.20
C SER A 113 24.78 -4.55 5.80
N LEU A 114 24.20 -3.65 6.58
CA LEU A 114 24.34 -2.22 6.49
C LEU A 114 25.07 -1.71 7.74
N ALA A 115 26.10 -0.89 7.52
CA ALA A 115 26.79 -0.23 8.61
C ALA A 115 25.84 0.75 9.32
N ILE A 116 25.93 0.84 10.64
CA ILE A 116 25.04 1.72 11.42
C ILE A 116 25.22 3.21 11.07
N GLU A 117 26.38 3.59 10.55
CA GLU A 117 26.67 4.94 10.05
C GLU A 117 25.87 5.31 8.79
N GLU A 118 25.41 4.33 8.02
CA GLU A 118 24.63 4.53 6.78
C GLU A 118 23.12 4.54 7.05
N LEU A 119 22.69 4.06 8.23
CA LEU A 119 21.30 4.00 8.66
C LEU A 119 20.56 5.35 8.58
N PRO A 120 21.14 6.51 8.97
CA PRO A 120 20.44 7.79 8.89
C PRO A 120 20.03 8.18 7.47
N VAL A 121 20.90 7.91 6.50
CA VAL A 121 20.65 8.26 5.09
C VAL A 121 19.53 7.39 4.53
N LEU A 122 19.57 6.09 4.82
CA LEU A 122 18.51 5.16 4.43
C LEU A 122 17.17 5.54 5.03
N LEU A 123 17.13 5.85 6.33
CA LEU A 123 15.89 6.23 7.01
C LEU A 123 15.33 7.55 6.46
N THR A 124 16.18 8.53 6.15
CA THR A 124 15.70 9.79 5.56
C THR A 124 15.06 9.54 4.19
N ALA A 125 15.74 8.77 3.32
CA ALA A 125 15.23 8.46 1.99
C ALA A 125 13.92 7.65 2.05
N ALA A 126 13.83 6.66 2.93
CA ALA A 126 12.64 5.84 3.10
C ALA A 126 11.46 6.65 3.66
N ARG A 127 11.70 7.59 4.57
CA ARG A 127 10.69 8.52 5.06
C ARG A 127 10.19 9.45 3.96
N GLU A 128 11.09 10.03 3.16
CA GLU A 128 10.72 10.89 2.03
C GLU A 128 9.90 10.14 0.97
N ALA A 129 10.19 8.84 0.79
CA ALA A 129 9.41 7.95 -0.06
C ALA A 129 8.07 7.50 0.56
N GLY A 130 7.76 7.89 1.80
CA GLY A 130 6.50 7.54 2.48
C GLY A 130 6.40 6.07 2.86
N LEU A 131 7.52 5.36 3.02
CA LEU A 131 7.51 3.95 3.38
C LEU A 131 7.08 3.74 4.84
N HIS A 132 6.54 2.55 5.11
CA HIS A 132 6.37 2.06 6.48
C HIS A 132 7.68 1.42 6.96
N LEU A 133 8.09 1.67 8.20
CA LEU A 133 9.28 1.03 8.78
C LEU A 133 8.88 -0.15 9.66
N VAL A 134 9.46 -1.32 9.38
CA VAL A 134 9.41 -2.49 10.23
C VAL A 134 10.79 -2.72 10.81
N LEU A 135 10.91 -2.64 12.13
CA LEU A 135 12.16 -2.90 12.84
C LEU A 135 12.05 -4.21 13.62
N GLU A 136 12.93 -5.14 13.30
CA GLU A 136 13.08 -6.45 13.94
C GLU A 136 14.38 -6.52 14.72
N SER A 137 14.41 -7.36 15.75
CA SER A 137 15.62 -7.67 16.51
C SER A 137 15.91 -9.16 16.46
N GLU A 138 17.15 -9.52 16.13
CA GLU A 138 17.65 -10.87 16.41
C GLU A 138 17.83 -11.10 17.91
N THR A 139 17.80 -12.37 18.30
CA THR A 139 18.15 -12.81 19.64
C THR A 139 19.65 -12.58 19.88
N GLY A 140 20.00 -11.93 20.98
CA GLY A 140 21.40 -11.69 21.34
C GLY A 140 22.01 -10.41 20.78
N VAL A 141 21.20 -9.50 20.22
CA VAL A 141 21.64 -8.13 19.91
C VAL A 141 22.15 -7.44 21.18
N ALA A 142 23.35 -6.87 21.10
CA ALA A 142 23.94 -6.12 22.20
C ALA A 142 23.11 -4.87 22.52
N TYR A 143 22.89 -4.58 23.79
CA TYR A 143 22.11 -3.42 24.24
C TYR A 143 22.61 -2.10 23.63
N GLU A 144 23.93 -1.91 23.55
CA GLU A 144 24.53 -0.72 22.93
C GLU A 144 24.19 -0.58 21.45
N CYS A 145 24.06 -1.70 20.73
CA CYS A 145 23.67 -1.71 19.33
C CYS A 145 22.18 -1.35 19.19
N ALA A 146 21.32 -1.98 19.99
CA ALA A 146 19.90 -1.68 20.02
C ALA A 146 19.62 -0.21 20.37
N ASP A 147 20.27 0.33 21.41
CA ASP A 147 20.13 1.74 21.80
C ASP A 147 20.54 2.70 20.68
N ARG A 148 21.66 2.41 19.99
CA ARG A 148 22.14 3.25 18.88
C ARG A 148 21.20 3.23 17.67
N VAL A 149 20.68 2.05 17.30
CA VAL A 149 19.69 1.91 16.21
C VAL A 149 18.39 2.62 16.59
N MET A 150 17.84 2.33 17.77
CA MET A 150 16.58 2.90 18.24
C MET A 150 16.64 4.42 18.33
N ARG A 151 17.75 4.98 18.82
CA ARG A 151 17.93 6.44 18.87
C ARG A 151 17.89 7.05 17.47
N THR A 152 18.56 6.43 16.51
CA THR A 152 18.62 6.89 15.12
C THR A 152 17.23 6.82 14.47
N VAL A 153 16.51 5.72 14.67
CA VAL A 153 15.13 5.54 14.18
C VAL A 153 14.21 6.58 14.79
N VAL A 154 14.24 6.74 16.12
CA VAL A 154 13.41 7.72 16.82
C VAL A 154 13.79 9.15 16.45
N GLU A 155 15.02 9.46 16.08
CA GLU A 155 15.38 10.82 15.64
C GLU A 155 14.79 11.16 14.27
N ILE A 156 14.76 10.18 13.35
CA ILE A 156 14.41 10.42 11.94
C ILE A 156 12.93 10.15 11.65
N TRP A 157 12.31 9.22 12.39
CA TRP A 157 11.00 8.63 12.09
C TRP A 157 9.84 9.13 12.98
N GLN A 158 10.01 10.28 13.67
CA GLN A 158 9.10 10.78 14.73
C GLN A 158 7.63 10.95 14.33
N ASP A 159 7.37 11.20 13.05
CA ASP A 159 6.03 11.51 12.52
C ASP A 159 5.58 10.52 11.44
N ALA A 160 6.20 9.34 11.37
CA ALA A 160 5.93 8.33 10.35
C ALA A 160 5.52 6.99 10.98
N PRO A 161 4.69 6.19 10.30
CA PRO A 161 4.22 4.91 10.82
C PRO A 161 5.41 3.95 11.05
N LEU A 162 5.50 3.46 12.29
CA LEU A 162 6.56 2.58 12.79
C LEU A 162 5.94 1.33 13.41
N ARG A 163 6.41 0.15 12.99
CA ARG A 163 6.09 -1.13 13.62
C ARG A 163 7.36 -1.77 14.17
N ILE A 164 7.38 -2.05 15.46
CA ILE A 164 8.48 -2.75 16.14
C ILE A 164 8.02 -4.19 16.41
N VAL A 165 8.80 -5.16 15.96
CA VAL A 165 8.55 -6.59 16.18
C VAL A 165 9.71 -7.15 16.99
N ALA A 166 9.41 -7.62 18.19
CA ALA A 166 10.36 -8.39 19.00
C ALA A 166 10.11 -9.88 18.73
N ASN A 167 11.16 -10.62 18.33
CA ASN A 167 11.11 -12.07 18.31
C ASN A 167 11.21 -12.56 19.77
N GLU A 168 10.07 -12.93 20.35
CA GLU A 168 10.01 -13.68 21.60
C GLU A 168 10.01 -15.18 21.24
N GLU A 169 11.10 -15.87 21.55
CA GLU A 169 11.11 -17.35 21.68
C GLU A 169 10.63 -17.78 23.06
#